data_AF-A0A812UMH5-F1
#
_entry.id   AF-A0A812UMH5-F1
#
_cell.length_a   1.000
_cell.length_b   1.000
_cell.length_c   1.000
_cell.angle_alpha   90.00
_cell.angle_beta   90.00
_cell.angle_gamma   90.00
#
_symmetry.space_group_name_H-M   'P 1'
#
loop_
_entity.id
_entity.type
_entity.pdbx_description
1 polymer ?
#
loop_
_entity_poly.entity_id
_entity_poly.type
_entity_poly.pdbx_seq_one_letter_code
_entity_poly.pdbx_strand_id
1 'polypeptide(L)'
;MFGQDAEAAFEDARQHLLHLTLLSETARVTPLIHNAEYRLADILEQDRVCAEERERIKAGLADADAELAKVLEEVKEKGKDLSLLRRDLDAIREAKLKKMEELQNLKQLIEQMKKAVEELKSQVGSHSDAVLSSPTSACKCYVGDTRLEAAVQQMQKQGVDVDVRYYPFMIDPSTKNSGEDKADYCRRRGWGGGWKPPDLRQWKWWPNTENAHRLCTYLDEIHARMPELSEKDKVERSHALMRKFYELTYDRDCNISVPEGAAQAIEELGYGSAKDAVAWLNGGGGLPELRDALRKVRAEGVSSVPQYCIQAEGSGAVEPTVFSGAQDSRAFLSVMRQQLS
;
A
#
# COMPACT_ATOMS: atom_id res chain seq x y z
N MET A 1 58.00 -17.63 -2.06
CA MET A 1 56.56 -17.98 -2.05
C MET A 1 55.80 -17.25 -0.95
N PHE A 2 56.28 -17.14 0.29
CA PHE A 2 55.60 -16.47 1.43
C PHE A 2 55.18 -14.97 1.26
N GLY A 3 55.40 -14.32 0.12
CA GLY A 3 55.01 -12.92 -0.11
C GLY A 3 53.59 -12.76 -0.68
N GLN A 4 53.21 -13.60 -1.64
CA GLN A 4 51.99 -13.41 -2.42
C GLN A 4 50.72 -13.69 -1.60
N ASP A 5 50.78 -14.67 -0.68
CA ASP A 5 49.67 -15.00 0.22
C ASP A 5 49.36 -13.85 1.20
N ALA A 6 50.40 -13.12 1.64
CA ALA A 6 50.26 -11.96 2.52
C ALA A 6 49.72 -10.72 1.78
N GLU A 7 50.10 -10.54 0.52
CA GLU A 7 49.62 -9.47 -0.36
C GLU A 7 48.13 -9.67 -0.72
N ALA A 8 47.73 -10.92 -1.02
CA ALA A 8 46.33 -11.29 -1.23
C ALA A 8 45.46 -11.07 0.03
N ALA A 9 45.95 -11.49 1.20
CA ALA A 9 45.23 -11.29 2.48
C ALA A 9 45.10 -9.80 2.85
N PHE A 10 46.06 -8.95 2.46
CA PHE A 10 45.98 -7.51 2.68
C PHE A 10 44.94 -6.83 1.79
N GLU A 11 44.85 -7.22 0.51
CA GLU A 11 43.82 -6.69 -0.39
C GLU A 11 42.41 -7.16 0.01
N ASP A 12 42.23 -8.43 0.43
CA ASP A 12 40.95 -8.91 0.96
C ASP A 12 40.49 -8.11 2.19
N ALA A 13 41.37 -7.90 3.17
CA ALA A 13 41.08 -7.07 4.34
C ALA A 13 40.73 -5.61 3.97
N ARG A 14 41.36 -5.06 2.91
CA ARG A 14 41.05 -3.73 2.37
C ARG A 14 39.68 -3.68 1.69
N GLN A 15 39.31 -4.69 0.90
CA GLN A 15 37.96 -4.80 0.32
C GLN A 15 36.90 -4.95 1.41
N HIS A 16 37.19 -5.71 2.48
CA HIS A 16 36.31 -5.84 3.63
C HIS A 16 36.10 -4.51 4.38
N LEU A 17 37.16 -3.72 4.56
CA LEU A 17 37.09 -2.37 5.13
C LEU A 17 36.31 -1.38 4.24
N LEU A 18 36.47 -1.45 2.92
CA LEU A 18 35.67 -0.68 1.96
C LEU A 18 34.18 -1.04 2.08
N HIS A 19 33.84 -2.33 2.11
CA HIS A 19 32.47 -2.81 2.27
C HIS A 19 31.83 -2.36 3.59
N LEU A 20 32.54 -2.46 4.71
CA LEU A 20 32.08 -1.95 6.02
C LEU A 20 31.89 -0.42 6.02
N THR A 21 32.73 0.31 5.28
CA THR A 21 32.58 1.77 5.10
C THR A 21 31.34 2.10 4.27
N LEU A 22 31.09 1.36 3.19
CA LEU A 22 29.91 1.51 2.34
C LEU A 22 28.60 1.21 3.09
N LEU A 23 28.60 0.19 3.95
CA LEU A 23 27.48 -0.13 4.84
C LEU A 23 27.23 0.98 5.88
N SER A 24 28.31 1.57 6.43
CA SER A 24 28.23 2.71 7.36
C SER A 24 27.62 3.95 6.69
N GLU A 25 28.03 4.27 5.45
CA GLU A 25 27.45 5.38 4.70
C GLU A 25 26.01 5.09 4.25
N THR A 26 25.71 3.87 3.83
CA THR A 26 24.33 3.43 3.53
C THR A 26 23.43 3.59 4.75
N ALA A 27 23.86 3.13 5.94
CA ALA A 27 23.12 3.29 7.18
C ALA A 27 22.93 4.77 7.60
N ARG A 28 23.83 5.66 7.17
CA ARG A 28 23.76 7.11 7.40
C ARG A 28 22.88 7.86 6.39
N VAL A 29 22.80 7.38 5.15
CA VAL A 29 22.04 8.01 4.06
C VAL A 29 20.61 7.50 3.97
N THR A 30 20.35 6.22 4.25
CA THR A 30 19.00 5.62 4.23
C THR A 30 17.96 6.39 5.07
N PRO A 31 18.25 6.89 6.29
CA PRO A 31 17.32 7.72 7.05
C PRO A 31 17.04 9.09 6.42
N LEU A 32 17.99 9.64 5.65
CA LEU A 32 17.83 10.91 4.92
C LEU A 32 16.95 10.71 3.68
N ILE A 33 17.10 9.58 2.98
CA ILE A 33 16.22 9.18 1.88
C ILE A 33 14.79 8.99 2.39
N HIS A 34 14.59 8.20 3.46
CA HIS A 34 13.26 8.02 4.07
C HIS A 34 12.65 9.35 4.54
N ASN A 35 13.46 10.31 5.01
CA ASN A 35 12.98 11.65 5.35
C ASN A 35 12.56 12.46 4.10
N ALA A 36 13.32 12.37 3.01
CA ALA A 36 12.98 13.00 1.73
C ALA A 36 11.71 12.39 1.11
N GLU A 37 11.55 11.06 1.16
CA GLU A 37 10.34 10.36 0.71
C GLU A 37 9.11 10.72 1.54
N TYR A 38 9.24 10.77 2.86
CA TYR A 38 8.16 11.23 3.75
C TYR A 38 7.74 12.66 3.42
N ARG A 39 8.71 13.57 3.23
CA ARG A 39 8.45 14.97 2.86
C ARG A 39 7.89 15.10 1.44
N LEU A 40 8.25 14.21 0.51
CA LEU A 40 7.66 14.17 -0.82
C LEU A 40 6.21 13.65 -0.79
N ALA A 41 5.90 12.68 0.08
CA ALA A 41 4.53 12.23 0.32
C ALA A 41 3.68 13.35 0.96
N ASP A 42 4.20 14.06 1.96
CA ASP A 42 3.56 15.25 2.54
C ASP A 42 3.31 16.34 1.47
N ILE A 43 4.28 16.62 0.60
CA ILE A 43 4.14 17.58 -0.51
C ILE A 43 3.09 17.14 -1.52
N LEU A 44 3.02 15.86 -1.87
CA LEU A 44 2.04 15.33 -2.82
C LEU A 44 0.61 15.35 -2.25
N GLU A 45 0.44 15.05 -0.96
CA GLU A 45 -0.86 15.19 -0.28
C GLU A 45 -1.25 16.67 -0.12
N GLN A 46 -0.29 17.57 0.13
CA GLN A 46 -0.53 19.01 0.14
C GLN A 46 -0.99 19.53 -1.24
N ASP A 47 -0.46 19.02 -2.35
CA ASP A 47 -0.90 19.41 -3.70
C ASP A 47 -2.34 18.93 -3.96
N ARG A 48 -2.66 17.69 -3.54
CA ARG A 48 -4.02 17.13 -3.57
C ARG A 48 -5.01 17.99 -2.77
N VAL A 49 -4.67 18.34 -1.53
CA VAL A 49 -5.48 19.22 -0.67
C VAL A 49 -5.62 20.64 -1.26
N CYS A 50 -4.56 21.18 -1.87
CA CYS A 50 -4.64 22.48 -2.55
C CYS A 50 -5.51 22.44 -3.81
N ALA A 51 -5.59 21.31 -4.51
CA ALA A 51 -6.52 21.13 -5.63
C ALA A 51 -7.99 21.07 -5.15
N GLU A 52 -8.29 20.36 -4.07
CA GLU A 52 -9.63 20.29 -3.48
C GLU A 52 -10.12 21.67 -2.98
N GLU A 53 -9.30 22.38 -2.21
CA GLU A 53 -9.66 23.71 -1.69
C GLU A 53 -9.74 24.77 -2.81
N ARG A 54 -9.03 24.59 -3.94
CA ARG A 54 -9.18 25.43 -5.14
C ARG A 54 -10.57 25.33 -5.75
N GLU A 55 -11.11 24.12 -5.93
CA GLU A 55 -12.47 23.94 -6.46
C GLU A 55 -13.53 24.46 -5.47
N ARG A 56 -13.26 24.34 -4.16
CA ARG A 56 -14.08 24.93 -3.10
C ARG A 56 -14.10 26.47 -3.13
N ILE A 57 -12.95 27.11 -3.34
CA ILE A 57 -12.85 28.57 -3.50
C ILE A 57 -13.53 29.03 -4.80
N LYS A 58 -13.40 28.29 -5.90
CA LYS A 58 -14.14 28.54 -7.16
C LYS A 58 -15.66 28.48 -6.95
N ALA A 59 -16.16 27.48 -6.24
CA ALA A 59 -17.60 27.36 -5.94
C ALA A 59 -18.10 28.59 -5.16
N GLY A 60 -17.42 28.96 -4.06
CA GLY A 60 -17.78 30.14 -3.28
C GLY A 60 -17.66 31.48 -4.04
N LEU A 61 -16.80 31.56 -5.07
CA LEU A 61 -16.76 32.70 -5.99
C LEU A 61 -17.96 32.73 -6.95
N ALA A 62 -18.42 31.58 -7.43
CA ALA A 62 -19.62 31.47 -8.26
C ALA A 62 -20.90 31.79 -7.47
N ASP A 63 -20.99 31.33 -6.21
CA ASP A 63 -22.08 31.68 -5.30
C ASP A 63 -22.13 33.20 -5.05
N ALA A 64 -20.98 33.83 -4.80
CA ALA A 64 -20.88 35.28 -4.60
C ALA A 64 -21.30 36.08 -5.85
N ASP A 65 -20.98 35.61 -7.06
CA ASP A 65 -21.43 36.24 -8.31
C ASP A 65 -22.93 36.01 -8.57
N ALA A 66 -23.50 34.88 -8.13
CA ALA A 66 -24.94 34.63 -8.20
C ALA A 66 -25.74 35.53 -7.23
N GLU A 67 -25.27 35.74 -6.00
CA GLU A 67 -25.89 36.71 -5.07
C GLU A 67 -25.74 38.14 -5.57
N LEU A 68 -24.58 38.54 -6.11
CA LEU A 68 -24.38 39.86 -6.71
C LEU A 68 -25.37 40.11 -7.87
N ALA A 69 -25.63 39.10 -8.71
CA ALA A 69 -26.62 39.20 -9.78
C ALA A 69 -28.04 39.44 -9.23
N LYS A 70 -28.48 38.72 -8.19
CA LYS A 70 -29.79 38.94 -7.55
C LYS A 70 -29.93 40.36 -7.01
N VAL A 71 -28.93 40.84 -6.26
CA VAL A 71 -28.90 42.20 -5.69
C VAL A 71 -29.00 43.26 -6.80
N LEU A 72 -28.32 43.04 -7.94
CA LEU A 72 -28.39 43.95 -9.09
C LEU A 72 -29.75 43.96 -9.80
N GLU A 73 -30.51 42.85 -9.83
CA GLU A 73 -31.89 42.87 -10.32
C GLU A 73 -32.87 43.51 -9.32
N GLU A 74 -32.72 43.25 -8.01
CA GLU A 74 -33.55 43.90 -6.98
C GLU A 74 -33.43 45.43 -7.00
N VAL A 75 -32.22 45.96 -7.23
CA VAL A 75 -31.96 47.39 -7.42
C VAL A 75 -32.70 47.98 -8.63
N LYS A 76 -32.93 47.19 -9.70
CA LYS A 76 -33.68 47.64 -10.89
C LYS A 76 -35.18 47.63 -10.65
N GLU A 77 -35.71 46.59 -10.00
CA GLU A 77 -37.14 46.46 -9.72
C GLU A 77 -37.63 47.44 -8.65
N LYS A 78 -36.82 47.68 -7.62
CA LYS A 78 -37.25 48.29 -6.36
C LYS A 78 -36.43 49.55 -6.10
N GLY A 79 -36.93 50.70 -6.57
CA GLY A 79 -36.41 52.03 -6.24
C GLY A 79 -36.62 52.40 -4.76
N LYS A 80 -35.96 51.66 -3.87
CA LYS A 80 -36.04 51.74 -2.40
C LYS A 80 -34.64 51.83 -1.79
N ASP A 81 -34.61 52.11 -0.49
CA ASP A 81 -33.44 52.50 0.30
C ASP A 81 -32.11 51.84 -0.12
N LEU A 82 -31.30 52.64 -0.83
CA LEU A 82 -30.00 52.24 -1.35
C LEU A 82 -28.94 52.03 -0.26
N SER A 83 -29.20 52.40 1.00
CA SER A 83 -28.21 52.28 2.08
C SER A 83 -27.95 50.83 2.48
N LEU A 84 -29.00 50.01 2.56
CA LEU A 84 -28.91 48.57 2.85
C LEU A 84 -28.31 47.81 1.66
N LEU A 85 -28.87 48.02 0.46
CA LEU A 85 -28.38 47.39 -0.78
C LEU A 85 -26.90 47.71 -1.05
N ARG A 86 -26.44 48.93 -0.74
CA ARG A 86 -25.02 49.29 -0.82
C ARG A 86 -24.17 48.53 0.20
N ARG A 87 -24.62 48.41 1.46
CA ARG A 87 -23.90 47.67 2.51
C ARG A 87 -23.70 46.21 2.12
N ASP A 88 -24.74 45.56 1.62
CA ASP A 88 -24.70 44.15 1.24
C ASP A 88 -23.82 43.94 -0.01
N LEU A 89 -23.92 44.84 -0.99
CA LEU A 89 -23.09 44.81 -2.19
C LEU A 89 -21.61 45.12 -1.92
N ASP A 90 -21.30 46.01 -0.98
CA ASP A 90 -19.91 46.26 -0.52
C ASP A 90 -19.37 45.07 0.31
N ALA A 91 -20.21 44.39 1.12
CA ALA A 91 -19.82 43.16 1.81
C ALA A 91 -19.54 41.97 0.87
N ILE A 92 -20.35 41.80 -0.19
CA ILE A 92 -20.11 40.79 -1.25
C ILE A 92 -18.78 41.08 -1.99
N ARG A 93 -18.46 42.36 -2.23
CA ARG A 93 -17.17 42.77 -2.82
C ARG A 93 -15.98 42.42 -1.93
N GLU A 94 -16.06 42.69 -0.62
CA GLU A 94 -15.00 42.32 0.34
C GLU A 94 -14.79 40.80 0.39
N ALA A 95 -15.88 40.02 0.45
CA ALA A 95 -15.82 38.56 0.42
C ALA A 95 -15.18 38.03 -0.88
N LYS A 96 -15.55 38.60 -2.04
CA LYS A 96 -14.96 38.25 -3.34
C LYS A 96 -13.48 38.60 -3.42
N LEU A 97 -13.07 39.78 -2.95
CA LEU A 97 -11.68 40.22 -2.94
C LEU A 97 -10.82 39.28 -2.10
N LYS A 98 -11.27 38.93 -0.88
CA LYS A 98 -10.59 37.98 0.00
C LYS A 98 -10.45 36.60 -0.65
N LYS A 99 -11.50 36.08 -1.29
CA LYS A 99 -11.44 34.79 -2.01
C LYS A 99 -10.52 34.82 -3.23
N MET A 100 -10.34 35.97 -3.88
CA MET A 100 -9.34 36.15 -4.94
C MET A 100 -7.91 36.17 -4.39
N GLU A 101 -7.67 36.79 -3.24
CA GLU A 101 -6.36 36.80 -2.55
C GLU A 101 -5.96 35.39 -2.07
N GLU A 102 -6.88 34.66 -1.42
CA GLU A 102 -6.68 33.25 -1.05
C GLU A 102 -6.30 32.39 -2.26
N LEU A 103 -6.97 32.58 -3.41
CA LEU A 103 -6.67 31.89 -4.67
C LEU A 103 -5.33 32.30 -5.30
N GLN A 104 -4.83 33.51 -5.06
CA GLN A 104 -3.50 33.95 -5.51
C GLN A 104 -2.39 33.31 -4.67
N ASN A 105 -2.52 33.34 -3.35
CA ASN A 105 -1.56 32.73 -2.41
C ASN A 105 -1.43 31.21 -2.67
N LEU A 106 -2.55 30.51 -2.88
CA LEU A 106 -2.55 29.07 -3.17
C LEU A 106 -1.95 28.72 -4.55
N LYS A 107 -1.99 29.63 -5.54
CA LYS A 107 -1.25 29.45 -6.80
C LYS A 107 0.26 29.58 -6.59
N GLN A 108 0.71 30.53 -5.77
CA GLN A 108 2.13 30.74 -5.49
C GLN A 108 2.75 29.54 -4.76
N LEU A 109 2.02 28.96 -3.80
CA LEU A 109 2.46 27.76 -3.07
C LEU A 109 2.67 26.57 -4.01
N ILE A 110 1.71 26.28 -4.90
CA ILE A 110 1.82 25.18 -5.88
C ILE A 110 3.02 25.37 -6.82
N GLU A 111 3.35 26.60 -7.23
CA GLU A 111 4.51 26.83 -8.11
C GLU A 111 5.85 26.62 -7.37
N GLN A 112 5.90 26.91 -6.05
CA GLN A 112 7.04 26.53 -5.20
C GLN A 112 7.17 25.01 -5.06
N MET A 113 6.05 24.31 -4.88
CA MET A 113 6.01 22.85 -4.75
C MET A 113 6.45 22.14 -6.03
N LYS A 114 5.97 22.59 -7.20
CA LYS A 114 6.47 22.09 -8.51
C LYS A 114 7.97 22.27 -8.65
N LYS A 115 8.50 23.44 -8.29
CA LYS A 115 9.95 23.72 -8.37
C LYS A 115 10.76 22.75 -7.52
N ALA A 116 10.31 22.48 -6.29
CA ALA A 116 10.92 21.46 -5.43
C ALA A 116 10.80 20.04 -6.02
N VAL A 117 9.68 19.70 -6.68
CA VAL A 117 9.50 18.40 -7.35
C VAL A 117 10.43 18.24 -8.56
N GLU A 118 10.63 19.26 -9.40
CA GLU A 118 11.59 19.18 -10.51
C GLU A 118 13.05 19.15 -10.01
N GLU A 119 13.38 19.88 -8.93
CA GLU A 119 14.69 19.81 -8.28
C GLU A 119 14.97 18.39 -7.75
N LEU A 120 13.98 17.70 -7.19
CA LEU A 120 14.10 16.31 -6.73
C LEU A 120 14.16 15.31 -7.90
N LYS A 121 13.35 15.48 -8.95
CA LYS A 121 13.40 14.64 -10.17
C LYS A 121 14.77 14.68 -10.84
N SER A 122 15.48 15.81 -10.78
CA SER A 122 16.81 15.95 -11.37
C SER A 122 17.89 15.04 -10.71
N GLN A 123 17.56 14.39 -9.59
CA GLN A 123 18.49 13.62 -8.76
C GLN A 123 18.28 12.09 -8.82
N VAL A 124 17.28 11.58 -9.57
CA VAL A 124 16.86 10.16 -9.49
C VAL A 124 16.62 9.52 -10.88
N GLY A 125 17.42 8.50 -11.22
CA GLY A 125 17.15 7.51 -12.28
C GLY A 125 16.20 6.39 -11.82
N SER A 126 15.74 5.46 -12.67
CA SER A 126 14.46 4.76 -12.43
C SER A 126 14.30 3.27 -12.86
N HIS A 127 13.70 2.40 -11.99
CA HIS A 127 12.82 1.18 -12.19
C HIS A 127 13.30 -0.37 -12.01
N SER A 128 12.42 -1.44 -12.17
CA SER A 128 12.55 -2.97 -12.30
C SER A 128 11.86 -3.91 -11.26
N ASP A 129 11.08 -4.98 -11.58
CA ASP A 129 9.60 -5.27 -11.80
C ASP A 129 9.35 -6.69 -11.21
N ALA A 130 8.09 -7.09 -11.03
CA ALA A 130 7.56 -8.27 -10.32
C ALA A 130 7.64 -8.20 -8.78
N VAL A 131 6.72 -8.84 -8.06
CA VAL A 131 6.51 -8.55 -6.62
C VAL A 131 6.03 -9.75 -5.78
N LEU A 132 6.86 -10.13 -4.81
CA LEU A 132 6.50 -10.94 -3.64
C LEU A 132 5.62 -10.14 -2.66
N SER A 133 4.58 -10.70 -2.05
CA SER A 133 3.93 -10.04 -0.89
C SER A 133 3.51 -10.99 0.23
N SER A 134 3.39 -10.47 1.46
CA SER A 134 3.08 -11.27 2.65
C SER A 134 1.78 -10.82 3.35
N PRO A 135 0.74 -11.69 3.47
CA PRO A 135 -0.64 -11.21 3.60
C PRO A 135 -1.37 -11.43 4.94
N THR A 136 -2.64 -11.03 4.96
CA THR A 136 -3.77 -11.34 5.86
C THR A 136 -3.94 -10.57 7.19
N SER A 137 -2.95 -10.44 8.08
CA SER A 137 -3.24 -9.97 9.47
C SER A 137 -3.20 -8.45 9.70
N ALA A 138 -2.46 -7.66 8.91
CA ALA A 138 -2.57 -6.20 8.94
C ALA A 138 -3.35 -5.66 7.74
N CYS A 139 -4.24 -4.70 7.99
CA CYS A 139 -4.89 -3.89 6.96
C CYS A 139 -3.90 -3.12 6.07
N LYS A 140 -2.66 -2.89 6.51
CA LYS A 140 -1.57 -2.41 5.65
C LYS A 140 -1.25 -3.39 4.51
N CYS A 141 -1.35 -4.70 4.75
CA CYS A 141 -1.12 -5.70 3.71
C CYS A 141 -2.19 -5.59 2.61
N TYR A 142 -3.47 -5.43 2.97
CA TYR A 142 -4.56 -5.23 2.00
C TYR A 142 -4.46 -3.92 1.22
N VAL A 143 -4.10 -2.81 1.88
CA VAL A 143 -3.84 -1.52 1.19
C VAL A 143 -2.65 -1.65 0.23
N GLY A 144 -1.57 -2.31 0.65
CA GLY A 144 -0.39 -2.52 -0.19
C GLY A 144 -0.62 -3.50 -1.34
N ASP A 145 -1.42 -4.55 -1.12
CA ASP A 145 -1.90 -5.51 -2.14
C ASP A 145 -2.74 -4.82 -3.21
N THR A 146 -3.65 -3.92 -2.81
CA THR A 146 -4.45 -3.10 -3.73
C THR A 146 -3.58 -2.14 -4.55
N ARG A 147 -2.53 -1.56 -3.95
CA ARG A 147 -1.58 -0.67 -4.62
C ARG A 147 -0.62 -1.42 -5.54
N LEU A 148 -0.23 -2.63 -5.17
CA LEU A 148 0.51 -3.58 -6.00
C LEU A 148 -0.31 -3.95 -7.24
N GLU A 149 -1.55 -4.37 -7.08
CA GLU A 149 -2.44 -4.76 -8.20
C GLU A 149 -2.55 -3.65 -9.25
N ALA A 150 -2.71 -2.39 -8.81
CA ALA A 150 -2.77 -1.25 -9.74
C ALA A 150 -1.46 -1.04 -10.52
N ALA A 151 -0.30 -1.42 -9.97
CA ALA A 151 0.99 -1.42 -10.64
C ALA A 151 1.13 -2.60 -11.62
N VAL A 152 0.81 -3.83 -11.17
CA VAL A 152 0.80 -5.06 -11.99
C VAL A 152 -0.08 -4.90 -13.22
N GLN A 153 -1.32 -4.44 -13.05
CA GLN A 153 -2.23 -4.17 -14.16
C GLN A 153 -1.71 -3.10 -15.14
N GLN A 154 -0.83 -2.18 -14.69
CA GLN A 154 -0.21 -1.20 -15.57
C GLN A 154 0.99 -1.78 -16.34
N MET A 155 1.73 -2.73 -15.76
CA MET A 155 2.81 -3.46 -16.44
C MET A 155 2.27 -4.45 -17.47
N GLN A 156 1.19 -5.17 -17.14
CA GLN A 156 0.47 -6.03 -18.07
C GLN A 156 -0.10 -5.25 -19.27
N LYS A 157 -0.60 -4.02 -19.06
CA LYS A 157 -1.01 -3.11 -20.15
C LYS A 157 0.16 -2.61 -21.01
N GLN A 158 1.40 -2.79 -20.57
CA GLN A 158 2.62 -2.51 -21.33
C GLN A 158 3.22 -3.79 -21.96
N GLY A 159 2.57 -4.95 -21.81
CA GLY A 159 3.02 -6.22 -22.38
C GLY A 159 4.05 -6.97 -21.53
N VAL A 160 4.30 -6.55 -20.28
CA VAL A 160 5.14 -7.29 -19.34
C VAL A 160 4.27 -8.26 -18.54
N ASP A 161 4.64 -9.53 -18.51
CA ASP A 161 3.96 -10.50 -17.66
C ASP A 161 4.54 -10.47 -16.25
N VAL A 162 3.67 -10.54 -15.23
CA VAL A 162 4.06 -10.30 -13.83
C VAL A 162 3.36 -11.28 -12.90
N ASP A 163 4.15 -12.18 -12.34
CA ASP A 163 3.75 -13.13 -11.29
C ASP A 163 3.74 -12.45 -9.91
N VAL A 164 2.64 -12.60 -9.16
CA VAL A 164 2.55 -12.20 -7.74
C VAL A 164 2.46 -13.45 -6.89
N ARG A 165 3.46 -13.68 -6.04
CA ARG A 165 3.55 -14.89 -5.18
C ARG A 165 3.46 -14.51 -3.71
N TYR A 166 2.59 -15.21 -2.98
CA TYR A 166 2.24 -14.90 -1.59
C TYR A 166 2.94 -15.82 -0.60
N TYR A 167 3.55 -15.25 0.43
CA TYR A 167 4.32 -16.00 1.43
C TYR A 167 3.73 -15.80 2.83
N PRO A 168 3.41 -16.87 3.57
CA PRO A 168 2.65 -16.77 4.80
C PRO A 168 3.44 -16.11 5.93
N PHE A 169 2.82 -15.13 6.59
CA PHE A 169 3.35 -14.49 7.80
C PHE A 169 2.24 -14.22 8.81
N MET A 170 2.56 -14.35 10.09
CA MET A 170 1.66 -14.03 11.19
C MET A 170 2.33 -12.97 12.06
N ILE A 171 1.74 -11.77 12.11
CA ILE A 171 2.28 -10.62 12.86
C ILE A 171 2.35 -10.93 14.35
N ASP A 172 1.30 -11.54 14.88
CA ASP A 172 1.23 -12.00 16.26
C ASP A 172 0.70 -13.44 16.30
N PRO A 173 1.59 -14.46 16.34
CA PRO A 173 1.20 -15.86 16.53
C PRO A 173 0.49 -16.15 17.87
N SER A 174 0.46 -15.21 18.82
CA SER A 174 -0.33 -15.32 20.06
C SER A 174 -1.76 -14.78 19.95
N THR A 175 -2.17 -14.31 18.77
CA THR A 175 -3.57 -13.97 18.50
C THR A 175 -4.46 -15.20 18.70
N LYS A 176 -5.54 -15.07 19.46
CA LYS A 176 -6.42 -16.20 19.81
C LYS A 176 -6.90 -16.93 18.56
N ASN A 177 -6.99 -18.26 18.61
CA ASN A 177 -7.46 -19.08 17.48
C ASN A 177 -8.89 -18.74 17.03
N SER A 178 -9.70 -18.15 17.92
CA SER A 178 -11.04 -17.61 17.62
C SER A 178 -11.05 -16.23 16.95
N GLY A 179 -9.87 -15.64 16.69
CA GLY A 179 -9.72 -14.20 16.47
C GLY A 179 -9.90 -13.41 17.77
N GLU A 180 -9.61 -12.11 17.70
CA GLU A 180 -9.83 -11.13 18.77
C GLU A 180 -10.66 -9.94 18.27
N ASP A 181 -11.37 -9.25 19.15
CA ASP A 181 -11.90 -7.92 18.83
C ASP A 181 -10.73 -6.97 18.54
N LYS A 182 -10.82 -6.18 17.48
CA LYS A 182 -9.77 -5.28 17.00
C LYS A 182 -9.37 -4.25 18.05
N ALA A 183 -10.33 -3.74 18.83
CA ALA A 183 -10.03 -2.79 19.90
C ALA A 183 -9.33 -3.46 21.07
N ASP A 184 -9.71 -4.70 21.44
CA ASP A 184 -8.99 -5.49 22.44
C ASP A 184 -7.58 -5.86 21.99
N TYR A 185 -7.42 -6.32 20.74
CA TYR A 185 -6.12 -6.62 20.16
C TYR A 185 -5.22 -5.38 20.15
N CYS A 186 -5.70 -4.25 19.64
CA CYS A 186 -4.92 -3.01 19.62
C CYS A 186 -4.58 -2.50 21.03
N ARG A 187 -5.45 -2.72 22.04
CA ARG A 187 -5.12 -2.49 23.46
C ARG A 187 -4.00 -3.43 23.91
N ARG A 188 -4.14 -4.75 23.69
CA ARG A 188 -3.16 -5.80 24.06
C ARG A 188 -1.78 -5.58 23.44
N ARG A 189 -1.71 -5.06 22.21
CA ARG A 189 -0.46 -4.70 21.52
C ARG A 189 0.12 -3.33 21.90
N GLY A 190 -0.60 -2.51 22.68
CA GLY A 190 -0.21 -1.12 22.97
C GLY A 190 -0.33 -0.16 21.78
N TRP A 191 -1.03 -0.54 20.70
CA TRP A 191 -1.07 0.19 19.41
C TRP A 191 -2.08 1.34 19.36
N GLY A 192 -2.34 1.98 20.51
CA GLY A 192 -3.14 3.22 20.61
C GLY A 192 -4.60 3.15 20.14
N GLY A 193 -5.12 1.98 19.72
CA GLY A 193 -6.48 1.77 19.20
C GLY A 193 -6.80 2.42 17.85
N GLY A 194 -6.07 3.46 17.44
CA GLY A 194 -6.54 4.46 16.49
C GLY A 194 -6.34 4.17 14.99
N TRP A 195 -5.36 3.35 14.57
CA TRP A 195 -5.14 3.21 13.12
C TRP A 195 -6.28 2.42 12.44
N LYS A 196 -6.89 3.09 11.47
CA LYS A 196 -7.87 2.56 10.54
C LYS A 196 -7.66 3.36 9.24
N PRO A 197 -7.43 2.72 8.07
CA PRO A 197 -7.56 3.43 6.80
C PRO A 197 -8.96 4.04 6.70
N PRO A 198 -9.13 5.23 6.10
CA PRO A 198 -10.43 5.88 6.01
C PRO A 198 -11.46 4.96 5.33
N ASP A 199 -11.04 4.27 4.27
CA ASP A 199 -11.90 3.57 3.30
C ASP A 199 -12.39 2.18 3.74
N LEU A 200 -11.71 1.54 4.71
CA LEU A 200 -12.17 0.22 5.19
C LEU A 200 -13.52 0.34 5.90
N ARG A 201 -14.33 -0.73 5.87
CA ARG A 201 -15.65 -0.74 6.51
C ARG A 201 -15.54 -0.98 8.02
N GLN A 202 -16.62 -1.46 8.66
CA GLN A 202 -16.63 -1.73 10.10
C GLN A 202 -15.89 -3.03 10.43
N TRP A 203 -14.55 -2.98 10.31
CA TRP A 203 -13.66 -4.07 10.66
C TRP A 203 -13.55 -4.23 12.18
N LYS A 204 -14.16 -5.30 12.70
CA LYS A 204 -14.26 -5.65 14.12
C LYS A 204 -13.26 -6.73 14.53
N TRP A 205 -12.96 -7.71 13.67
CA TRP A 205 -12.13 -8.86 14.05
C TRP A 205 -10.66 -8.71 13.66
N TRP A 206 -9.74 -8.63 14.62
CA TRP A 206 -8.33 -8.90 14.32
C TRP A 206 -8.12 -10.41 14.16
N PRO A 207 -7.77 -10.92 12.97
CA PRO A 207 -7.71 -12.35 12.74
C PRO A 207 -6.39 -12.95 13.25
N ASN A 208 -6.48 -14.09 13.93
CA ASN A 208 -5.49 -15.14 13.73
C ASN A 208 -5.71 -15.71 12.31
N THR A 209 -4.65 -15.74 11.49
CA THR A 209 -4.75 -16.07 10.07
C THR A 209 -4.22 -17.46 9.74
N GLU A 210 -3.99 -18.31 10.75
CA GLU A 210 -3.50 -19.69 10.58
C GLU A 210 -4.38 -20.47 9.59
N ASN A 211 -5.71 -20.44 9.77
CA ASN A 211 -6.63 -21.17 8.89
C ASN A 211 -6.67 -20.61 7.46
N ALA A 212 -6.55 -19.30 7.27
CA ALA A 212 -6.46 -18.70 5.94
C ALA A 212 -5.18 -19.12 5.20
N HIS A 213 -4.02 -19.04 5.87
CA HIS A 213 -2.74 -19.48 5.28
C HIS A 213 -2.71 -20.99 4.99
N ARG A 214 -3.32 -21.82 5.85
CA ARG A 214 -3.45 -23.28 5.61
C ARG A 214 -4.31 -23.59 4.39
N LEU A 215 -5.36 -22.80 4.13
CA LEU A 215 -6.19 -22.99 2.93
C LEU A 215 -5.46 -22.68 1.62
N CYS A 216 -4.33 -21.96 1.65
CA CYS A 216 -3.45 -21.87 0.48
C CYS A 216 -2.83 -23.24 0.15
N THR A 217 -2.31 -23.95 1.15
CA THR A 217 -1.82 -25.33 0.99
C THR A 217 -2.93 -26.30 0.57
N TYR A 218 -4.17 -26.10 1.05
CA TYR A 218 -5.33 -26.85 0.56
C TYR A 218 -5.64 -26.57 -0.93
N LEU A 219 -5.43 -25.32 -1.38
CA LEU A 219 -5.57 -24.95 -2.79
C LEU A 219 -4.45 -25.59 -3.64
N ASP A 220 -3.22 -25.69 -3.13
CA ASP A 220 -2.14 -26.44 -3.77
C ASP A 220 -2.48 -27.94 -3.87
N GLU A 221 -3.05 -28.54 -2.81
CA GLU A 221 -3.61 -29.92 -2.85
C GLU A 221 -4.75 -30.08 -3.86
N ILE A 222 -5.52 -29.03 -4.16
CA ILE A 222 -6.54 -29.02 -5.23
C ILE A 222 -5.85 -28.94 -6.60
N HIS A 223 -4.90 -28.03 -6.79
CA HIS A 223 -4.14 -27.87 -8.05
C HIS A 223 -3.38 -29.15 -8.43
N ALA A 224 -2.82 -29.88 -7.46
CA ALA A 224 -2.15 -31.16 -7.68
C ALA A 224 -3.05 -32.27 -8.24
N ARG A 225 -4.38 -32.10 -8.17
CA ARG A 225 -5.40 -33.00 -8.74
C ARG A 225 -6.00 -32.50 -10.07
N MET A 226 -5.57 -31.34 -10.55
CA MET A 226 -6.04 -30.68 -11.77
C MET A 226 -4.86 -30.48 -12.74
N PRO A 227 -4.37 -31.57 -13.39
CA PRO A 227 -3.20 -31.53 -14.28
C PRO A 227 -3.37 -30.62 -15.51
N GLU A 228 -4.60 -30.20 -15.81
CA GLU A 228 -4.95 -29.24 -16.85
C GLU A 228 -4.67 -27.77 -16.49
N LEU A 229 -4.47 -27.43 -15.21
CA LEU A 229 -4.13 -26.06 -14.79
C LEU A 229 -2.66 -25.74 -15.13
N SER A 230 -2.46 -24.66 -15.87
CA SER A 230 -1.12 -24.07 -16.05
C SER A 230 -0.62 -23.45 -14.75
N GLU A 231 0.69 -23.20 -14.64
CA GLU A 231 1.25 -22.48 -13.48
C GLU A 231 0.64 -21.07 -13.33
N LYS A 232 0.25 -20.44 -14.45
CA LYS A 232 -0.42 -19.14 -14.43
C LYS A 232 -1.81 -19.22 -13.79
N ASP A 233 -2.62 -20.22 -14.18
CA ASP A 233 -3.93 -20.45 -13.54
C ASP A 233 -3.78 -20.67 -12.03
N LYS A 234 -2.72 -21.37 -11.60
CA LYS A 234 -2.45 -21.63 -10.17
C LYS A 234 -2.08 -20.36 -9.43
N VAL A 235 -1.21 -19.52 -9.99
CA VAL A 235 -0.83 -18.20 -9.44
C VAL A 235 -2.05 -17.28 -9.35
N GLU A 236 -2.85 -17.17 -10.41
CA GLU A 236 -4.07 -16.36 -10.43
C GLU A 236 -5.11 -16.84 -9.41
N ARG A 237 -5.30 -18.16 -9.27
CA ARG A 237 -6.19 -18.76 -8.26
C ARG A 237 -5.73 -18.50 -6.83
N SER A 238 -4.42 -18.61 -6.56
CA SER A 238 -3.87 -18.33 -5.24
C SER A 238 -3.92 -16.83 -4.90
N HIS A 239 -3.70 -15.94 -5.86
CA HIS A 239 -3.93 -14.49 -5.71
C HIS A 239 -5.40 -14.19 -5.39
N ALA A 240 -6.35 -14.75 -6.15
CA ALA A 240 -7.78 -14.58 -5.90
C ALA A 240 -8.21 -15.08 -4.50
N LEU A 241 -7.65 -16.19 -4.02
CA LEU A 241 -7.85 -16.69 -2.66
C LEU A 241 -7.38 -15.67 -1.60
N MET A 242 -6.18 -15.09 -1.77
CA MET A 242 -5.67 -14.07 -0.85
C MET A 242 -6.55 -12.82 -0.80
N ARG A 243 -7.01 -12.33 -1.96
CA ARG A 243 -7.93 -11.19 -2.05
C ARG A 243 -9.26 -11.48 -1.36
N LYS A 244 -9.80 -12.70 -1.53
CA LYS A 244 -11.06 -13.11 -0.88
C LYS A 244 -10.94 -13.13 0.65
N PHE A 245 -9.79 -13.54 1.22
CA PHE A 245 -9.58 -13.40 2.66
C PHE A 245 -9.54 -11.94 3.15
N TYR A 246 -9.02 -11.00 2.34
CA TYR A 246 -9.09 -9.58 2.66
C TYR A 246 -10.52 -9.03 2.59
N GLU A 247 -11.27 -9.33 1.53
CA GLU A 247 -12.69 -8.95 1.38
C GLU A 247 -13.53 -9.45 2.56
N LEU A 248 -13.40 -10.73 2.90
CA LEU A 248 -14.07 -11.36 4.04
C LEU A 248 -13.74 -10.61 5.35
N THR A 249 -12.46 -10.35 5.63
CA THR A 249 -12.03 -9.74 6.90
C THR A 249 -12.38 -8.26 7.02
N TYR A 250 -12.10 -7.47 5.98
CA TYR A 250 -12.04 -6.00 6.07
C TYR A 250 -13.27 -5.29 5.50
N ASP A 251 -13.98 -5.90 4.55
CA ASP A 251 -15.16 -5.30 3.90
C ASP A 251 -16.48 -5.93 4.37
N ARG A 252 -16.44 -7.19 4.81
CA ARG A 252 -17.61 -8.00 5.22
C ARG A 252 -17.66 -8.37 6.71
N ASP A 253 -16.61 -8.06 7.48
CA ASP A 253 -16.45 -8.38 8.90
C ASP A 253 -16.58 -9.89 9.25
N CYS A 254 -16.25 -10.76 8.30
CA CYS A 254 -16.21 -12.20 8.49
C CYS A 254 -14.95 -12.61 9.29
N ASN A 255 -15.14 -13.37 10.36
CA ASN A 255 -14.04 -13.85 11.20
C ASN A 255 -13.33 -15.05 10.55
N ILE A 256 -12.30 -14.79 9.75
CA ILE A 256 -11.48 -15.82 9.08
C ILE A 256 -10.60 -16.66 10.02
N SER A 257 -10.65 -16.44 11.34
CA SER A 257 -9.90 -17.26 12.30
C SER A 257 -10.59 -18.59 12.59
N VAL A 258 -11.92 -18.66 12.54
CA VAL A 258 -12.63 -19.94 12.64
C VAL A 258 -12.66 -20.65 11.28
N PRO A 259 -12.56 -21.99 11.22
CA PRO A 259 -12.51 -22.74 9.95
C PRO A 259 -13.65 -22.39 8.99
N GLU A 260 -14.87 -22.21 9.52
CA GLU A 260 -16.10 -21.91 8.78
C GLU A 260 -16.09 -20.50 8.17
N GLY A 261 -15.31 -19.58 8.75
CA GLY A 261 -15.14 -18.22 8.26
C GLY A 261 -14.10 -18.13 7.14
N ALA A 262 -13.03 -18.92 7.24
CA ALA A 262 -12.01 -19.02 6.18
C ALA A 262 -12.52 -19.83 4.98
N ALA A 263 -13.20 -20.95 5.21
CA ALA A 263 -13.64 -21.88 4.17
C ALA A 263 -14.66 -21.29 3.17
N GLN A 264 -15.37 -20.21 3.53
CA GLN A 264 -16.21 -19.44 2.61
C GLN A 264 -15.43 -18.99 1.36
N ALA A 265 -14.13 -18.71 1.49
CA ALA A 265 -13.31 -18.29 0.36
C ALA A 265 -13.14 -19.38 -0.72
N ILE A 266 -13.04 -20.65 -0.30
CA ILE A 266 -12.91 -21.80 -1.20
C ILE A 266 -14.21 -22.05 -1.98
N GLU A 267 -15.36 -21.86 -1.33
CA GLU A 267 -16.68 -22.08 -1.92
C GLU A 267 -17.11 -20.93 -2.83
N GLU A 268 -16.92 -19.67 -2.41
CA GLU A 268 -17.26 -18.49 -3.22
C GLU A 268 -16.39 -18.34 -4.49
N LEU A 269 -15.17 -18.89 -4.48
CA LEU A 269 -14.30 -18.93 -5.66
C LEU A 269 -14.50 -20.21 -6.51
N GLY A 270 -15.36 -21.14 -6.08
CA GLY A 270 -15.63 -22.39 -6.79
C GLY A 270 -14.45 -23.37 -6.80
N TYR A 271 -13.57 -23.32 -5.80
CA TYR A 271 -12.38 -24.18 -5.70
C TYR A 271 -12.65 -25.50 -4.98
N GLY A 272 -13.74 -25.59 -4.22
CA GLY A 272 -14.21 -26.77 -3.50
C GLY A 272 -15.49 -26.46 -2.73
N SER A 273 -15.91 -27.33 -1.81
CA SER A 273 -16.97 -26.99 -0.84
C SER A 273 -16.36 -26.42 0.44
N ALA A 274 -17.07 -25.49 1.10
CA ALA A 274 -16.65 -24.98 2.41
C ALA A 274 -16.63 -26.10 3.45
N LYS A 275 -17.53 -27.08 3.34
CA LYS A 275 -17.62 -28.25 4.23
C LYS A 275 -16.34 -29.09 4.20
N ASP A 276 -15.80 -29.37 3.02
CA ASP A 276 -14.61 -30.23 2.88
C ASP A 276 -13.35 -29.48 3.32
N ALA A 277 -13.27 -28.16 3.05
CA ALA A 277 -12.23 -27.27 3.57
C ALA A 277 -12.26 -27.19 5.11
N VAL A 278 -13.44 -27.07 5.74
CA VAL A 278 -13.61 -27.13 7.21
C VAL A 278 -13.17 -28.50 7.75
N ALA A 279 -13.52 -29.60 7.09
CA ALA A 279 -13.13 -30.94 7.51
C ALA A 279 -11.59 -31.14 7.46
N TRP A 280 -10.94 -30.67 6.39
CA TRP A 280 -9.48 -30.70 6.24
C TRP A 280 -8.77 -29.80 7.28
N LEU A 281 -9.30 -28.60 7.54
CA LEU A 281 -8.78 -27.70 8.58
C LEU A 281 -8.91 -28.32 9.99
N ASN A 282 -10.06 -28.93 10.31
CA ASN A 282 -10.27 -29.60 11.60
C ASN A 282 -9.48 -30.91 11.72
N GLY A 283 -9.15 -31.57 10.60
CA GLY A 283 -8.23 -32.71 10.53
C GLY A 283 -6.75 -32.36 10.68
N GLY A 284 -6.40 -31.06 10.73
CA GLY A 284 -5.01 -30.60 10.94
C GLY A 284 -4.17 -30.41 9.68
N GLY A 285 -4.75 -30.48 8.48
CA GLY A 285 -4.02 -30.31 7.21
C GLY A 285 -3.31 -28.95 7.09
N GLY A 286 -2.16 -28.90 6.42
CA GLY A 286 -1.37 -27.68 6.23
C GLY A 286 -0.63 -27.15 7.47
N LEU A 287 -0.79 -27.76 8.65
CA LEU A 287 -0.13 -27.27 9.88
C LEU A 287 1.40 -27.44 9.88
N PRO A 288 1.98 -28.59 9.49
CA PRO A 288 3.43 -28.70 9.33
C PRO A 288 3.99 -27.70 8.32
N GLU A 289 3.36 -27.62 7.15
CA GLU A 289 3.79 -26.82 6.00
C GLU A 289 3.79 -25.32 6.35
N LEU A 290 2.72 -24.84 6.98
CA LEU A 290 2.63 -23.47 7.47
C LEU A 290 3.69 -23.16 8.55
N ARG A 291 3.94 -24.09 9.49
CA ARG A 291 4.94 -23.88 10.56
C ARG A 291 6.36 -23.81 10.02
N ASP A 292 6.67 -24.59 9.00
CA ASP A 292 7.98 -24.57 8.34
C ASP A 292 8.14 -23.33 7.43
N ALA A 293 7.10 -22.94 6.70
CA ALA A 293 7.08 -21.69 5.93
C ALA A 293 7.24 -20.45 6.83
N LEU A 294 6.50 -20.37 7.95
CA LEU A 294 6.64 -19.30 8.95
C LEU A 294 8.03 -19.26 9.61
N ARG A 295 8.70 -20.42 9.75
CA ARG A 295 10.08 -20.48 10.24
C ARG A 295 11.05 -19.96 9.20
N LYS A 296 10.90 -20.37 7.93
CA LYS A 296 11.74 -19.94 6.79
C LYS A 296 11.66 -18.43 6.60
N VAL A 297 10.47 -17.87 6.45
CA VAL A 297 10.25 -16.42 6.23
C VAL A 297 10.86 -15.56 7.35
N ARG A 298 10.85 -16.04 8.61
CA ARG A 298 11.53 -15.36 9.72
C ARG A 298 13.06 -15.51 9.71
N ALA A 299 13.58 -16.66 9.26
CA ALA A 299 15.02 -16.86 9.09
C ALA A 299 15.59 -15.99 7.95
N GLU A 300 14.76 -15.67 6.95
CA GLU A 300 15.02 -14.70 5.88
C GLU A 300 14.92 -13.23 6.34
N GLY A 301 14.82 -12.97 7.65
CA GLY A 301 14.85 -11.64 8.26
C GLY A 301 13.53 -10.85 8.22
N VAL A 302 12.45 -11.41 7.63
CA VAL A 302 11.15 -10.75 7.56
C VAL A 302 10.59 -10.55 8.97
N SER A 303 10.51 -9.28 9.36
CA SER A 303 10.17 -8.84 10.73
C SER A 303 8.94 -7.94 10.77
N SER A 304 8.50 -7.41 9.62
CA SER A 304 7.29 -6.58 9.48
C SER A 304 6.58 -6.91 8.17
N VAL A 305 5.28 -6.57 8.07
CA VAL A 305 4.49 -6.80 6.85
C VAL A 305 3.54 -5.62 6.55
N PRO A 306 3.20 -5.37 5.27
CA PRO A 306 3.70 -6.10 4.10
C PRO A 306 5.18 -5.79 3.85
N GLN A 307 5.92 -6.81 3.44
CA GLN A 307 7.28 -6.70 2.92
C GLN A 307 7.26 -7.31 1.53
N TYR A 308 8.00 -6.67 0.62
CA TYR A 308 8.02 -6.95 -0.79
C TYR A 308 9.45 -7.26 -1.23
N CYS A 309 9.58 -8.14 -2.22
CA CYS A 309 10.82 -8.55 -2.84
C CYS A 309 10.56 -8.59 -4.35
N ILE A 310 11.43 -7.96 -5.13
CA ILE A 310 11.24 -7.67 -6.54
C ILE A 310 12.42 -8.23 -7.33
N GLN A 311 12.15 -9.10 -8.30
CA GLN A 311 13.19 -9.77 -9.09
C GLN A 311 12.63 -10.16 -10.47
N ALA A 312 13.39 -9.92 -11.54
CA ALA A 312 13.01 -10.40 -12.88
C ALA A 312 13.40 -11.88 -13.08
N GLU A 313 12.64 -12.60 -13.90
CA GLU A 313 13.00 -13.97 -14.25
C GLU A 313 14.24 -14.00 -15.16
N GLY A 314 15.15 -14.93 -14.89
CA GLY A 314 16.40 -15.07 -15.65
C GLY A 314 17.48 -14.01 -15.36
N SER A 315 17.18 -12.95 -14.59
CA SER A 315 18.13 -11.88 -14.24
C SER A 315 19.13 -12.30 -13.14
N GLY A 316 19.86 -13.39 -13.34
CA GLY A 316 20.89 -13.90 -12.42
C GLY A 316 22.12 -12.99 -12.21
N ALA A 317 22.04 -11.74 -12.68
CA ALA A 317 23.02 -10.68 -12.50
C ALA A 317 22.44 -9.42 -11.79
N VAL A 318 21.15 -9.42 -11.43
CA VAL A 318 20.49 -8.33 -10.70
C VAL A 318 19.96 -8.87 -9.38
N GLU A 319 20.38 -8.25 -8.27
CA GLU A 319 19.94 -8.61 -6.92
C GLU A 319 18.46 -8.24 -6.67
N PRO A 320 17.69 -9.07 -5.95
CA PRO A 320 16.30 -8.76 -5.64
C PRO A 320 16.15 -7.46 -4.83
N THR A 321 15.30 -6.56 -5.28
CA THR A 321 15.01 -5.31 -4.57
C THR A 321 13.97 -5.54 -3.48
N VAL A 322 14.37 -5.37 -2.21
CA VAL A 322 13.51 -5.61 -1.04
C VAL A 322 13.10 -4.30 -0.39
N PHE A 323 11.81 -4.13 -0.10
CA PHE A 323 11.30 -2.97 0.66
C PHE A 323 10.08 -3.33 1.53
N SER A 324 9.79 -2.47 2.51
CA SER A 324 8.76 -2.70 3.52
C SER A 324 7.68 -1.62 3.53
N GLY A 325 6.50 -1.97 4.04
CA GLY A 325 5.35 -1.08 4.15
C GLY A 325 4.51 -0.99 2.87
N ALA A 326 3.27 -0.52 3.01
CA ALA A 326 2.28 -0.45 1.93
C ALA A 326 2.58 0.69 0.94
N GLN A 327 3.59 0.49 0.09
CA GLN A 327 4.10 1.50 -0.84
C GLN A 327 3.05 2.00 -1.84
N ASP A 328 3.28 3.20 -2.39
CA ASP A 328 2.47 3.78 -3.47
C ASP A 328 2.59 2.94 -4.75
N SER A 329 1.55 2.87 -5.58
CA SER A 329 1.61 2.18 -6.89
C SER A 329 2.74 2.71 -7.78
N ARG A 330 3.11 3.99 -7.66
CA ARG A 330 4.26 4.60 -8.32
C ARG A 330 5.59 4.14 -7.73
N ALA A 331 5.67 3.84 -6.45
CA ALA A 331 6.88 3.27 -5.85
C ALA A 331 7.07 1.81 -6.29
N PHE A 332 5.99 1.01 -6.38
CA PHE A 332 6.04 -0.24 -7.12
C PHE A 332 6.51 0.01 -8.57
N LEU A 333 5.78 0.81 -9.37
CA LEU A 333 6.13 1.10 -10.78
C LEU A 333 7.53 1.70 -11.00
N SER A 334 8.07 2.45 -10.05
CA SER A 334 9.43 3.03 -10.04
C SER A 334 10.48 2.07 -9.50
N VAL A 335 10.06 0.89 -9.07
CA VAL A 335 10.82 -0.34 -9.07
C VAL A 335 10.20 -1.27 -10.18
N MET A 336 9.80 -0.81 -11.42
CA MET A 336 9.33 -1.66 -12.60
C MET A 336 9.86 -1.50 -14.12
N ARG A 337 11.08 -1.00 -14.46
CA ARG A 337 11.88 -0.98 -15.74
C ARG A 337 13.49 -0.92 -15.64
N GLN A 338 14.21 -1.35 -14.57
CA GLN A 338 15.64 -1.80 -14.56
C GLN A 338 16.05 -3.26 -14.16
N GLN A 339 15.31 -4.09 -13.41
CA GLN A 339 15.58 -5.55 -13.28
C GLN A 339 15.44 -6.23 -14.65
N LEU A 340 14.66 -5.60 -15.53
CA LEU A 340 14.46 -5.85 -16.95
C LEU A 340 15.40 -5.00 -17.85
N SER A 341 16.38 -4.23 -17.31
CA SER A 341 17.30 -3.38 -18.10
C SER A 341 18.78 -3.72 -17.92
#